data_AF-A0A0G0DVE0-F1
#
_entry.id   AF-A0A0G0DVE0-F1
#
_cell.length_a   1.000
_cell.length_b   1.000
_cell.length_c   1.000
_cell.angle_alpha   90.00
_cell.angle_beta   90.00
_cell.angle_gamma   90.00
#
_symmetry.space_group_name_H-M   'P 1'
#
loop_
_entity.id
_entity.type
_entity.pdbx_description
1 polymer ?
#
loop_
_entity_poly.entity_id
_entity_poly.type
_entity_poly.pdbx_seq_one_letter_code
_entity_poly.pdbx_strand_id
1 'polypeptide(L)'
;MKNLNDTLNKVIKILTSNNNLDFDNCLVKMTSSHIVTPIGDIASVLEDQKSKLKDELVDFKLFKDLVMILNTNNSIVRLNHIGFGYRVKSQQFEKQRLINLAIKTNQFLYEEESNDFALWLFLGDTTNWEKPLIEFVPVEQDHLEIDYFLPHIQIDIDTTLNANEIESITEEVFNTSIKPYRVAVINGITYIVRNRLGVIDGVNIFIDLATNSRNVKFHRQNYLKKIT
;
A
#
# COMPACT_ATOMS: atom_id res chain seq x y z
N MET A 1 6.69 6.11 16.86
CA MET A 1 7.05 6.37 15.45
C MET A 1 8.50 6.14 15.08
N LYS A 2 9.51 6.45 15.92
CA LYS A 2 10.91 6.23 15.50
C LYS A 2 11.13 4.80 15.00
N ASN A 3 10.55 3.81 15.68
CA ASN A 3 10.60 2.41 15.28
C ASN A 3 9.85 2.13 13.97
N LEU A 4 8.64 2.69 13.78
CA LEU A 4 7.88 2.57 12.53
C LEU A 4 8.66 3.15 11.35
N ASN A 5 9.15 4.38 11.48
CA ASN A 5 9.87 5.07 10.41
C ASN A 5 11.21 4.38 10.10
N ASP A 6 11.95 3.94 11.12
CA ASP A 6 13.19 3.18 10.94
C ASP A 6 12.91 1.83 10.25
N THR A 7 11.79 1.18 10.57
CA THR A 7 11.34 -0.05 9.92
C THR A 7 11.01 0.19 8.46
N LEU A 8 10.19 1.19 8.15
CA LEU A 8 9.79 1.50 6.78
C LEU A 8 11.00 1.93 5.93
N ASN A 9 11.93 2.71 6.49
CA ASN A 9 13.17 3.07 5.81
C ASN A 9 14.00 1.83 5.45
N LYS A 10 14.03 0.79 6.30
CA LYS A 10 14.68 -0.49 5.98
C LYS A 10 13.94 -1.23 4.87
N VAL A 11 12.60 -1.29 4.93
CA VAL A 11 11.76 -1.90 3.89
C VAL A 11 12.01 -1.23 2.54
N ILE A 12 11.91 0.10 2.47
CA ILE A 12 12.16 0.87 1.25
C ILE A 12 13.59 0.65 0.76
N LYS A 13 14.59 0.69 1.66
CA LYS A 13 15.98 0.45 1.26
C LYS A 13 16.18 -0.92 0.60
N ILE A 14 15.51 -1.96 1.09
CA ILE A 14 15.54 -3.28 0.46
C ILE A 14 14.89 -3.23 -0.93
N LEU A 15 13.74 -2.58 -1.05
CA LEU A 15 13.01 -2.44 -2.32
C LEU A 15 13.77 -1.62 -3.36
N THR A 16 14.45 -0.54 -2.97
CA THR A 16 15.29 0.29 -3.87
C THR A 16 16.48 -0.45 -4.47
N SER A 17 16.72 -1.71 -4.11
CA SER A 17 17.65 -2.57 -4.84
C SER A 17 17.16 -2.96 -6.24
N ASN A 18 15.88 -2.75 -6.55
CA ASN A 18 15.31 -2.95 -7.88
C ASN A 18 15.06 -1.59 -8.56
N ASN A 19 15.65 -1.41 -9.76
CA ASN A 19 15.58 -0.16 -10.52
C ASN A 19 14.20 0.15 -11.13
N ASN A 20 13.29 -0.82 -11.19
CA ASN A 20 11.92 -0.63 -11.67
C ASN A 20 11.00 -0.01 -10.59
N LEU A 21 11.45 0.02 -9.32
CA LEU A 21 10.69 0.61 -8.23
C LEU A 21 11.08 2.09 -8.05
N ASP A 22 10.34 2.96 -8.75
CA ASP A 22 10.56 4.41 -8.77
C ASP A 22 10.09 5.10 -7.47
N PHE A 23 10.91 5.01 -6.42
CA PHE A 23 10.67 5.74 -5.17
C PHE A 23 11.00 7.23 -5.25
N ASP A 24 11.83 7.65 -6.21
CA ASP A 24 12.22 9.06 -6.38
C ASP A 24 11.05 9.92 -6.87
N ASN A 25 10.20 9.36 -7.73
CA ASN A 25 8.95 9.99 -8.16
C ASN A 25 7.75 9.54 -7.33
N CYS A 26 7.95 8.74 -6.27
CA CYS A 26 6.90 8.48 -5.31
C CYS A 26 6.63 9.77 -4.52
N LEU A 27 5.35 10.13 -4.41
CA LEU A 27 4.91 11.32 -3.68
C LEU A 27 5.08 11.17 -2.15
N VAL A 28 5.52 10.00 -1.66
CA VAL A 28 5.77 9.74 -0.24
C VAL A 28 7.26 9.84 0.07
N LYS A 29 7.60 10.64 1.09
CA LYS A 29 8.95 10.71 1.66
C LYS A 29 8.93 10.31 3.11
N MET A 30 9.80 9.36 3.46
CA MET A 30 9.96 8.91 4.83
C MET A 30 11.21 9.55 5.44
N THR A 31 11.03 10.12 6.64
CA THR A 31 12.11 10.67 7.45
C THR A 31 12.15 9.90 8.78
N SER A 32 13.10 10.19 9.65
CA SER A 32 13.15 9.54 10.97
C SER A 32 11.91 9.82 11.84
N SER A 33 11.21 10.94 11.61
CA SER A 33 10.06 11.36 12.44
C SER A 33 8.73 11.51 11.68
N HIS A 34 8.73 11.57 10.35
CA HIS A 34 7.54 11.86 9.54
C HIS A 34 7.39 10.93 8.33
N ILE A 35 6.14 10.71 7.93
CA ILE A 35 5.75 10.09 6.66
C ILE A 35 5.05 11.17 5.83
N VAL A 36 5.84 11.88 5.02
CA VAL A 36 5.41 13.10 4.34
C VAL A 36 4.81 12.75 2.99
N THR A 37 3.58 13.20 2.75
CA THR A 37 2.91 13.23 1.45
C THR A 37 2.77 14.69 0.99
N PRO A 38 2.39 14.96 -0.27
CA PRO A 38 2.18 16.34 -0.73
C PRO A 38 1.07 17.06 0.05
N ILE A 39 0.14 16.30 0.64
CA ILE A 39 -1.01 16.81 1.38
C ILE A 39 -0.82 16.76 2.91
N GLY A 40 0.37 16.42 3.39
CA GLY A 40 0.74 16.48 4.80
C GLY A 40 1.41 15.20 5.33
N ASP A 41 1.74 15.23 6.62
CA ASP A 41 2.30 14.09 7.34
C ASP A 41 1.18 13.13 7.79
N ILE A 42 1.17 11.92 7.22
CA ILE A 42 0.14 10.92 7.51
C ILE A 42 0.41 10.15 8.81
N ALA A 43 1.62 10.27 9.36
CA ALA A 43 2.04 9.45 10.48
C ALA A 43 1.15 9.70 11.73
N SER A 44 0.79 10.96 11.99
CA SER A 44 -0.16 11.31 13.07
C SER A 44 -1.55 10.70 12.91
N VAL A 45 -2.03 10.52 11.68
CA VAL A 45 -3.34 9.93 11.39
C VAL A 45 -3.31 8.43 11.64
N LEU A 46 -2.20 7.77 11.30
CA LEU A 46 -1.98 6.35 11.59
C LEU A 46 -1.86 6.08 13.09
N GLU A 47 -1.45 7.07 13.89
CA GLU A 47 -1.30 6.91 15.34
C GLU A 47 -2.58 7.08 16.15
N ASP A 48 -3.60 7.74 15.60
CA ASP A 48 -4.84 8.06 16.34
C ASP A 48 -5.55 6.78 16.83
N GLN A 49 -5.52 5.71 16.03
CA GLN A 49 -6.23 4.46 16.33
C GLN A 49 -5.39 3.24 15.98
N LYS A 50 -4.35 3.02 16.78
CA LYS A 50 -3.42 1.90 16.69
C LYS A 50 -4.12 0.54 16.78
N SER A 51 -3.62 -0.42 16.00
CA SER A 51 -3.95 -1.83 16.14
C SER A 51 -3.58 -2.32 17.53
N LYS A 52 -4.39 -3.23 18.08
CA LYS A 52 -4.12 -3.90 19.36
C LYS A 52 -3.14 -5.08 19.21
N LEU A 53 -2.73 -5.39 17.99
CA LEU A 53 -1.80 -6.47 17.72
C LEU A 53 -0.41 -6.08 18.25
N LYS A 54 0.31 -7.09 18.75
CA LYS A 54 1.65 -6.89 19.29
C LYS A 54 2.61 -6.57 18.16
N ASP A 55 3.60 -5.75 18.48
CA ASP A 55 4.71 -5.50 17.57
C ASP A 55 5.41 -6.81 17.22
N GLU A 56 5.48 -7.06 15.92
CA GLU A 56 6.03 -8.27 15.33
C GLU A 56 6.47 -7.90 13.92
N LEU A 57 7.65 -8.34 13.49
CA LEU A 57 8.12 -8.17 12.12
C LEU A 57 8.71 -9.46 11.61
N VAL A 58 8.49 -9.70 10.33
CA VAL A 58 9.24 -10.71 9.60
C VAL A 58 10.71 -10.31 9.55
N ASP A 59 11.59 -11.31 9.56
CA ASP A 59 13.03 -11.07 9.45
C ASP A 59 13.33 -10.32 8.14
N PHE A 60 14.01 -9.17 8.24
CA PHE A 60 14.43 -8.38 7.09
C PHE A 60 15.32 -9.17 6.12
N LYS A 61 16.02 -10.20 6.60
CA LYS A 61 16.75 -11.11 5.73
C LYS A 61 15.80 -11.88 4.81
N LEU A 62 14.72 -12.44 5.36
CA LEU A 62 13.70 -13.13 4.56
C LEU A 62 13.02 -12.17 3.59
N PHE A 63 12.68 -10.95 4.02
CA PHE A 63 12.12 -9.95 3.10
C PHE A 63 13.11 -9.58 1.97
N LYS A 64 14.40 -9.48 2.28
CA LYS A 64 15.44 -9.28 1.27
C LYS A 64 15.55 -10.46 0.32
N ASP A 65 15.42 -11.69 0.81
CA ASP A 65 15.46 -12.91 0.01
C ASP A 65 14.25 -12.97 -0.95
N LEU A 66 13.05 -12.58 -0.52
CA LEU A 66 11.88 -12.40 -1.40
C LEU A 66 12.19 -11.44 -2.55
N VAL A 67 12.66 -10.23 -2.22
CA VAL A 67 12.94 -9.20 -3.22
C VAL A 67 14.05 -9.66 -4.18
N MET A 68 15.05 -10.38 -3.67
CA MET A 68 16.10 -10.96 -4.50
C MET A 68 15.56 -12.00 -5.49
N ILE A 69 14.69 -12.93 -5.05
CA ILE A 69 14.06 -13.92 -5.94
C ILE A 69 13.24 -13.21 -7.03
N LEU A 70 12.41 -12.24 -6.65
CA LEU A 70 11.61 -11.47 -7.60
C LEU A 70 12.49 -10.70 -8.60
N ASN A 71 13.65 -10.19 -8.17
CA ASN A 71 14.62 -9.53 -9.05
C ASN A 71 15.29 -10.52 -10.01
N THR A 72 15.76 -11.66 -9.51
CA THR A 72 16.41 -12.71 -10.31
C THR A 72 15.47 -13.23 -11.39
N ASN A 73 14.18 -13.35 -11.09
CA ASN A 73 13.15 -13.79 -12.02
C ASN A 73 12.65 -12.68 -12.96
N ASN A 74 13.18 -11.45 -12.84
CA ASN A 74 12.67 -10.25 -13.53
C ASN A 74 11.15 -10.09 -13.38
N SER A 75 10.63 -10.42 -12.19
CA SER A 75 9.19 -10.44 -11.92
C SER A 75 8.62 -9.07 -11.58
N ILE A 76 9.44 -8.15 -11.05
CA ILE A 76 8.99 -6.81 -10.64
C ILE A 76 8.83 -5.90 -11.85
N VAL A 77 7.62 -5.39 -12.05
CA VAL A 77 7.28 -4.46 -13.15
C VAL A 77 7.42 -3.01 -12.72
N ARG A 78 6.78 -2.60 -11.62
CA ARG A 78 6.83 -1.23 -11.09
C ARG A 78 6.32 -1.13 -9.66
N LEU A 79 6.62 -0.02 -9.00
CA LEU A 79 5.88 0.46 -7.84
C LEU A 79 4.55 1.05 -8.32
N ASN A 80 3.42 0.46 -7.90
CA ASN A 80 2.11 0.94 -8.30
C ASN A 80 1.62 2.08 -7.41
N HIS A 81 1.62 1.88 -6.09
CA HIS A 81 1.32 2.93 -5.13
C HIS A 81 1.83 2.58 -3.72
N ILE A 82 1.84 3.58 -2.85
CA ILE A 82 1.92 3.38 -1.40
C ILE A 82 0.58 3.79 -0.80
N GLY A 83 -0.04 2.87 -0.07
CA GLY A 83 -1.38 3.03 0.50
C GLY A 83 -1.38 3.21 2.01
N PHE A 84 -2.35 3.96 2.49
CA PHE A 84 -2.57 4.25 3.89
C PHE A 84 -4.03 3.99 4.26
N GLY A 85 -4.28 2.93 5.02
CA GLY A 85 -5.59 2.67 5.61
C GLY A 85 -5.65 3.16 7.05
N TYR A 86 -6.68 3.91 7.38
CA TYR A 86 -6.86 4.47 8.72
C TYR A 86 -8.33 4.70 9.05
N ARG A 87 -8.63 4.74 10.34
CA ARG A 87 -9.98 5.02 10.81
C ARG A 87 -10.25 6.51 10.79
N VAL A 88 -11.48 6.88 10.47
CA VAL A 88 -11.98 8.26 10.53
C VAL A 88 -13.35 8.30 11.20
N LYS A 89 -13.69 9.45 11.77
CA LYS A 89 -15.05 9.69 12.29
C LYS A 89 -16.08 9.82 11.17
N SER A 90 -15.63 10.29 10.00
CA SER A 90 -16.47 10.40 8.80
C SER A 90 -15.63 10.39 7.54
N GLN A 91 -15.92 9.48 6.64
CA GLN A 91 -15.34 9.40 5.30
C GLN A 91 -15.69 10.63 4.46
N GLN A 92 -16.91 11.16 4.58
CA GLN A 92 -17.32 12.35 3.84
C GLN A 92 -16.50 13.59 4.26
N PHE A 93 -16.32 13.81 5.57
CA PHE A 93 -15.48 14.91 6.04
C PHE A 93 -14.01 14.72 5.63
N GLU A 94 -13.50 13.49 5.71
CA GLU A 94 -12.13 13.20 5.30
C GLU A 94 -11.91 13.39 3.80
N LYS A 95 -12.86 12.92 2.97
CA LYS A 95 -12.87 13.15 1.53
C LYS A 95 -12.77 14.64 1.20
N GLN A 96 -13.62 15.46 1.82
CA GLN A 96 -13.59 16.91 1.60
C GLN A 96 -12.27 17.54 2.05
N ARG A 97 -11.71 17.08 3.18
CA ARG A 97 -10.40 17.54 3.67
C ARG A 97 -9.31 17.23 2.64
N LEU A 98 -9.26 16.01 2.11
CA LEU A 98 -8.27 15.57 1.12
C LEU A 98 -8.44 16.30 -0.22
N ILE A 99 -9.67 16.53 -0.69
CA ILE A 99 -9.97 17.37 -1.86
C ILE A 99 -9.37 18.77 -1.70
N ASN A 100 -9.67 19.43 -0.57
CA ASN A 100 -9.17 20.78 -0.30
C ASN A 100 -7.65 20.84 -0.26
N LEU A 101 -7.00 19.82 0.32
CA LEU A 101 -5.54 19.73 0.37
C LEU A 101 -4.93 19.47 -1.01
N ALA A 102 -5.55 18.61 -1.82
CA ALA A 102 -5.11 18.34 -3.18
C ALA A 102 -5.17 19.62 -4.03
N ILE A 103 -6.26 20.38 -3.94
CA ILE A 103 -6.39 21.68 -4.62
C ILE A 103 -5.30 22.65 -4.16
N LYS A 104 -5.11 22.78 -2.84
CA LYS A 104 -4.10 23.69 -2.26
C LYS A 104 -2.66 23.33 -2.68
N THR A 105 -2.39 22.04 -2.91
CA THR A 105 -1.06 21.51 -3.25
C THR A 105 -0.90 21.25 -4.75
N ASN A 106 -1.88 21.67 -5.56
CA ASN A 106 -1.93 21.48 -7.01
C ASN A 106 -1.73 20.02 -7.43
N GLN A 107 -2.35 19.10 -6.68
CA GLN A 107 -2.38 17.67 -6.95
C GLN A 107 -3.74 17.26 -7.48
N PHE A 108 -3.81 16.12 -8.16
CA PHE A 108 -5.08 15.52 -8.56
C PHE A 108 -5.45 14.38 -7.61
N LEU A 109 -6.71 14.38 -7.19
CA LEU A 109 -7.29 13.34 -6.36
C LEU A 109 -8.34 12.60 -7.19
N TYR A 110 -8.36 11.29 -7.06
CA TYR A 110 -9.26 10.39 -7.75
C TYR A 110 -9.96 9.50 -6.74
N GLU A 111 -11.16 9.07 -7.08
CA GLU A 111 -11.94 8.10 -6.32
C GLU A 111 -12.13 6.85 -7.16
N GLU A 112 -12.00 5.70 -6.50
CA GLU A 112 -12.41 4.41 -7.02
C GLU A 112 -13.70 3.98 -6.34
N GLU A 113 -14.67 3.49 -7.12
CA GLU A 113 -15.85 2.85 -6.56
C GLU A 113 -15.44 1.53 -5.91
N SER A 114 -15.67 1.43 -4.60
CA SER A 114 -15.42 0.21 -3.85
C SER A 114 -16.71 -0.56 -3.58
N ASN A 115 -16.60 -1.88 -3.52
CA ASN A 115 -17.65 -2.78 -3.06
C ASN A 115 -17.55 -3.07 -1.55
N ASP A 116 -16.59 -2.47 -0.87
CA ASP A 116 -16.44 -2.53 0.59
C ASP A 116 -16.94 -1.25 1.27
N PHE A 117 -16.81 -1.20 2.58
CA PHE A 117 -17.20 -0.06 3.41
C PHE A 117 -16.15 1.05 3.46
N ALA A 118 -15.02 0.91 2.74
CA ALA A 118 -13.96 1.88 2.72
C ALA A 118 -14.13 2.86 1.55
N LEU A 119 -13.61 4.06 1.74
CA LEU A 119 -13.50 5.05 0.66
C LEU A 119 -12.10 4.94 0.08
N TRP A 120 -11.98 4.69 -1.23
CA TRP A 120 -10.70 4.49 -1.90
C TRP A 120 -10.33 5.74 -2.69
N LEU A 121 -9.29 6.44 -2.24
CA LEU A 121 -8.84 7.68 -2.85
C LEU A 121 -7.40 7.57 -3.31
N PHE A 122 -7.10 8.08 -4.50
CA PHE A 122 -5.76 8.07 -5.07
C PHE A 122 -5.28 9.48 -5.39
N LEU A 123 -4.10 9.85 -4.91
CA LEU A 123 -3.44 11.12 -5.18
C LEU A 123 -2.28 10.91 -6.17
N GLY A 124 -2.25 11.69 -7.25
CA GLY A 124 -1.15 11.68 -8.22
C GLY A 124 -1.59 12.07 -9.63
N ASP A 125 -0.92 11.56 -10.66
CA ASP A 125 -1.24 11.85 -12.06
C ASP A 125 -1.55 10.55 -12.82
N THR A 126 -2.80 10.38 -13.24
CA THR A 126 -3.23 9.20 -13.99
C THR A 126 -2.89 9.25 -15.48
N THR A 127 -2.51 10.41 -16.03
CA THR A 127 -2.07 10.52 -17.43
C THR A 127 -0.72 9.81 -17.63
N ASN A 128 0.17 9.96 -16.65
CA ASN A 128 1.41 9.20 -16.51
C ASN A 128 1.16 7.91 -15.74
N TRP A 129 0.36 7.01 -16.33
CA TRP A 129 -0.16 5.79 -15.70
C TRP A 129 0.88 4.81 -15.13
N GLU A 130 2.16 4.98 -15.47
CA GLU A 130 3.27 4.17 -14.95
C GLU A 130 3.85 4.71 -13.64
N LYS A 131 3.60 5.98 -13.32
CA LYS A 131 4.12 6.62 -12.10
C LYS A 131 3.36 6.16 -10.87
N PRO A 132 4.01 5.98 -9.71
CA PRO A 132 3.31 5.54 -8.51
C PRO A 132 2.30 6.58 -8.03
N LEU A 133 1.16 6.12 -7.51
CA LEU A 133 0.17 6.96 -6.81
C LEU A 133 0.35 6.87 -5.28
N ILE A 134 -0.35 7.71 -4.54
CA ILE A 134 -0.62 7.49 -3.12
C ILE A 134 -2.07 7.04 -2.98
N GLU A 135 -2.32 6.00 -2.21
CA GLU A 135 -3.66 5.55 -1.86
C GLU A 135 -4.00 5.97 -0.42
N PHE A 136 -5.21 6.47 -0.20
CA PHE A 136 -5.80 6.72 1.10
C PHE A 136 -7.09 5.92 1.21
N VAL A 137 -7.18 5.12 2.27
CA VAL A 137 -8.33 4.25 2.56
C VAL A 137 -8.92 4.62 3.92
N PRO A 138 -9.61 5.77 4.05
CA PRO A 138 -10.34 6.09 5.28
C PRO A 138 -11.54 5.16 5.50
N VAL A 139 -11.71 4.71 6.74
CA VAL A 139 -12.75 3.76 7.16
C VAL A 139 -13.51 4.29 8.38
N GLU A 140 -14.84 4.27 8.36
CA GLU A 140 -15.67 4.64 9.51
C GLU A 140 -15.73 3.51 10.57
N GLN A 141 -15.93 3.88 11.84
CA GLN A 141 -15.59 3.09 13.05
C GLN A 141 -16.39 1.77 13.26
N ASP A 142 -17.40 1.49 12.44
CA ASP A 142 -18.45 0.50 12.75
C ASP A 142 -18.28 -0.90 12.13
N HIS A 143 -17.11 -1.23 11.59
CA HIS A 143 -16.86 -2.55 11.00
C HIS A 143 -16.02 -3.44 11.92
N LEU A 144 -16.37 -4.71 12.10
CA LEU A 144 -15.88 -5.53 13.23
C LEU A 144 -14.48 -6.15 13.03
N GLU A 145 -13.85 -6.00 11.86
CA GLU A 145 -12.60 -6.70 11.50
C GLU A 145 -11.34 -5.79 11.54
N ILE A 146 -11.41 -4.70 12.30
CA ILE A 146 -10.50 -3.58 12.06
C ILE A 146 -9.06 -3.79 12.59
N ASP A 147 -8.81 -4.55 13.65
CA ASP A 147 -7.47 -4.54 14.27
C ASP A 147 -6.38 -5.21 13.40
N TYR A 148 -6.73 -6.18 12.55
CA TYR A 148 -5.79 -6.82 11.62
C TYR A 148 -5.49 -5.97 10.39
N PHE A 149 -6.43 -5.10 10.01
CA PHE A 149 -6.34 -4.34 8.77
C PHE A 149 -5.98 -2.86 8.99
N LEU A 150 -6.40 -2.23 10.08
CA LEU A 150 -6.15 -0.81 10.35
C LEU A 150 -5.39 -0.60 11.67
N PRO A 151 -4.61 0.49 11.77
CA PRO A 151 -4.11 1.28 10.65
C PRO A 151 -3.08 0.45 9.88
N HIS A 152 -2.89 0.76 8.60
CA HIS A 152 -1.86 0.09 7.81
C HIS A 152 -1.15 1.00 6.82
N ILE A 153 0.03 0.53 6.45
CA ILE A 153 0.80 1.01 5.31
C ILE A 153 0.96 -0.17 4.35
N GLN A 154 0.63 0.06 3.10
CA GLN A 154 0.69 -0.92 2.02
C GLN A 154 1.68 -0.43 0.97
N ILE A 155 2.60 -1.29 0.56
CA ILE A 155 3.46 -1.04 -0.61
C ILE A 155 3.00 -1.99 -1.70
N ASP A 156 2.44 -1.45 -2.78
CA ASP A 156 1.86 -2.23 -3.87
C ASP A 156 2.80 -2.27 -5.08
N ILE A 157 3.17 -3.48 -5.48
CA ILE A 157 4.12 -3.76 -6.56
C ILE A 157 3.44 -4.60 -7.62
N ASP A 158 3.48 -4.13 -8.86
CA ASP A 158 3.01 -4.94 -9.99
C ASP A 158 4.06 -5.98 -10.37
N THR A 159 3.61 -7.20 -10.64
CA THR A 159 4.48 -8.30 -11.05
C THR A 159 4.04 -8.96 -12.36
N THR A 160 4.94 -9.74 -12.96
CA THR A 160 4.61 -10.60 -14.11
C THR A 160 4.00 -11.96 -13.72
N LEU A 161 3.84 -12.19 -12.41
CA LEU A 161 3.44 -13.48 -11.84
C LEU A 161 1.93 -13.63 -11.74
N ASN A 162 1.44 -14.86 -11.70
CA ASN A 162 0.07 -15.18 -11.29
C ASN A 162 -0.01 -15.39 -9.76
N ALA A 163 -1.23 -15.50 -9.22
CA ALA A 163 -1.43 -15.61 -7.77
C ALA A 163 -0.75 -16.84 -7.15
N ASN A 164 -0.81 -18.00 -7.81
CA ASN A 164 -0.21 -19.23 -7.28
C ASN A 164 1.33 -19.13 -7.24
N GLU A 165 1.94 -18.48 -8.22
CA GLU A 165 3.38 -18.25 -8.25
C GLU A 165 3.82 -17.33 -7.10
N ILE A 166 3.06 -16.26 -6.87
CA ILE A 166 3.32 -15.35 -5.74
C ILE A 166 3.21 -16.09 -4.41
N GLU A 167 2.16 -16.88 -4.22
CA GLU A 167 1.97 -17.69 -3.01
C GLU A 167 3.12 -18.68 -2.81
N SER A 168 3.51 -19.38 -3.88
CA SER A 168 4.61 -20.37 -3.82
C SER A 168 5.94 -19.73 -3.44
N ILE A 169 6.29 -18.59 -4.02
CA ILE A 169 7.52 -17.85 -3.67
C ILE A 169 7.45 -17.33 -2.24
N THR A 170 6.29 -16.85 -1.81
CA THR A 170 6.08 -16.36 -0.44
C THR A 170 6.26 -17.50 0.56
N GLU A 171 5.64 -18.65 0.32
CA GLU A 171 5.76 -19.84 1.17
C GLU A 171 7.19 -20.39 1.18
N GLU A 172 7.90 -20.36 0.04
CA GLU A 172 9.31 -20.76 -0.03
C GLU A 172 10.20 -19.89 0.88
N VAL A 173 9.99 -18.57 0.84
CA VAL A 173 10.83 -17.61 1.57
C VAL A 173 10.46 -17.53 3.05
N PHE A 174 9.18 -17.38 3.36
CA PHE A 174 8.72 -17.12 4.72
C PHE A 174 8.28 -18.39 5.46
N ASN A 175 8.15 -19.52 4.77
CA ASN A 175 7.60 -20.75 5.30
C ASN A 175 6.23 -20.47 5.96
N THR A 176 6.07 -20.79 7.24
CA THR A 176 4.83 -20.54 7.99
C THR A 176 4.77 -19.17 8.67
N SER A 177 5.78 -18.32 8.49
CA SER A 177 5.89 -17.02 9.18
C SER A 177 4.94 -15.96 8.61
N ILE A 178 4.59 -16.08 7.34
CA ILE A 178 3.57 -15.24 6.68
C ILE A 178 2.61 -16.18 5.97
N LYS A 179 1.31 -15.89 6.08
CA LYS A 179 0.30 -16.50 5.23
C LYS A 179 -0.12 -15.49 4.16
N PRO A 180 0.17 -15.74 2.86
CA PRO A 180 -0.34 -14.89 1.79
C PRO A 180 -1.87 -14.90 1.76
N TYR A 181 -2.48 -13.76 1.44
CA TYR A 181 -3.92 -13.63 1.31
C TYR A 181 -4.28 -13.01 -0.04
N ARG A 182 -5.12 -13.69 -0.81
CA ARG A 182 -5.63 -13.17 -2.08
C ARG A 182 -6.61 -12.03 -1.79
N VAL A 183 -6.32 -10.85 -2.30
CA VAL A 183 -7.21 -9.67 -2.23
C VAL A 183 -7.62 -9.22 -3.62
N ALA A 184 -8.72 -8.48 -3.70
CA ALA A 184 -9.34 -8.08 -4.97
C ALA A 184 -9.57 -9.29 -5.90
N VAL A 185 -10.44 -10.22 -5.51
CA VAL A 185 -10.84 -11.36 -6.33
C VAL A 185 -12.15 -11.04 -7.05
N ILE A 186 -12.09 -10.85 -8.37
CA ILE A 186 -13.25 -10.48 -9.19
C ILE A 186 -13.49 -11.58 -10.22
N ASN A 187 -14.69 -12.16 -10.22
CA ASN A 187 -15.07 -13.27 -11.11
C ASN A 187 -14.07 -14.45 -11.10
N GLY A 188 -13.51 -14.75 -9.92
CA GLY A 188 -12.52 -15.83 -9.74
C GLY A 188 -11.09 -15.46 -10.15
N ILE A 189 -10.85 -14.27 -10.69
CA ILE A 189 -9.51 -13.78 -11.03
C ILE A 189 -8.95 -13.02 -9.83
N THR A 190 -7.76 -13.42 -9.37
CA THR A 190 -7.05 -12.75 -8.28
C THR A 190 -6.12 -11.69 -8.87
N TYR A 191 -6.30 -10.44 -8.45
CA TYR A 191 -5.49 -9.33 -8.93
C TYR A 191 -4.31 -9.01 -8.01
N ILE A 192 -4.39 -9.38 -6.74
CA ILE A 192 -3.39 -9.03 -5.72
C ILE A 192 -3.24 -10.19 -4.73
N VAL A 193 -2.00 -10.46 -4.33
CA VAL A 193 -1.69 -11.29 -3.17
C VAL A 193 -1.00 -10.42 -2.13
N ARG A 194 -1.65 -10.28 -0.98
CA ARG A 194 -1.20 -9.47 0.16
C ARG A 194 -0.38 -10.30 1.12
N ASN A 195 0.77 -9.76 1.51
CA ASN A 195 1.67 -10.37 2.48
C ASN A 195 1.91 -9.41 3.64
N ARG A 196 1.54 -9.84 4.85
CA ARG A 196 1.74 -9.03 6.07
C ARG A 196 3.16 -9.18 6.55
N LEU A 197 3.95 -8.11 6.45
CA LEU A 197 5.31 -8.07 6.97
C LEU A 197 5.33 -7.93 8.50
N GLY A 198 4.27 -7.40 9.10
CA GLY A 198 4.12 -7.33 10.55
C GLY A 198 3.35 -6.11 11.05
N VAL A 199 3.58 -5.77 12.31
CA VAL A 199 3.06 -4.59 13.03
C VAL A 199 4.19 -3.91 13.76
N ILE A 200 4.25 -2.58 13.69
CA ILE A 200 5.15 -1.77 14.51
C ILE A 200 4.43 -0.54 15.02
N ASP A 201 4.60 -0.23 16.30
CA ASP A 201 3.92 0.88 16.96
C ASP A 201 2.40 0.85 16.74
N GLY A 202 1.82 -0.35 16.60
CA GLY A 202 0.40 -0.58 16.29
C GLY A 202 -0.03 -0.25 14.84
N VAL A 203 0.89 -0.13 13.88
CA VAL A 203 0.59 0.05 12.45
C VAL A 203 0.96 -1.22 11.69
N ASN A 204 0.02 -1.79 10.95
CA ASN A 204 0.27 -2.97 10.10
C ASN A 204 1.08 -2.57 8.86
N ILE A 205 2.01 -3.42 8.44
CA ILE A 205 2.83 -3.20 7.24
C ILE A 205 2.57 -4.36 6.27
N PHE A 206 2.13 -4.02 5.07
CA PHE A 206 1.83 -4.97 3.99
C PHE A 206 2.73 -4.74 2.77
N ILE A 207 3.14 -5.83 2.15
CA ILE A 207 3.64 -5.85 0.78
C ILE A 207 2.59 -6.56 -0.09
N ASP A 208 2.03 -5.81 -1.03
CA ASP A 208 1.05 -6.30 -1.98
C ASP A 208 1.77 -6.59 -3.29
N LEU A 209 1.64 -7.83 -3.76
CA LEU A 209 2.19 -8.28 -5.02
C LEU A 209 1.03 -8.48 -5.99
N ALA A 210 0.90 -7.56 -6.94
CA ALA A 210 -0.14 -7.62 -7.94
C ALA A 210 0.19 -8.63 -9.03
N THR A 211 -0.82 -9.35 -9.49
CA THR A 211 -0.66 -10.35 -10.53
C THR A 211 -0.58 -9.71 -11.91
N ASN A 212 -0.09 -10.46 -12.89
CA ASN A 212 -0.09 -10.09 -14.30
C ASN A 212 -1.49 -9.87 -14.90
N SER A 213 -2.55 -10.22 -14.18
CA SER A 213 -3.93 -9.94 -14.59
C SER A 213 -4.32 -8.48 -14.35
N ARG A 214 -3.55 -7.74 -13.52
CA ARG A 214 -3.81 -6.34 -13.23
C ARG A 214 -3.42 -5.45 -14.42
N ASN A 215 -4.42 -4.95 -15.13
CA ASN A 215 -4.23 -3.97 -16.19
C ASN A 215 -4.27 -2.54 -15.62
N VAL A 216 -3.14 -2.07 -15.08
CA VAL A 216 -3.04 -0.76 -14.41
C VAL A 216 -3.42 0.41 -15.32
N LYS A 217 -3.02 0.38 -16.60
CA LYS A 217 -3.39 1.43 -17.54
C LYS A 217 -4.91 1.52 -17.70
N PHE A 218 -5.56 0.38 -17.92
CA PHE A 218 -7.00 0.31 -18.02
C PHE A 218 -7.67 0.75 -16.72
N HIS A 219 -7.18 0.28 -15.57
CA HIS A 219 -7.68 0.65 -14.25
C HIS A 219 -7.70 2.17 -14.04
N ARG A 220 -6.53 2.82 -14.21
CA ARG A 220 -6.38 4.26 -14.03
C ARG A 220 -7.20 5.10 -15.01
N GLN A 221 -7.48 4.59 -16.21
CA GLN A 221 -8.24 5.30 -17.23
C GLN A 221 -9.76 5.15 -17.08
N ASN A 222 -10.24 4.02 -16.53
CA ASN A 222 -11.65 3.66 -16.59
C ASN A 222 -12.34 3.60 -15.22
N TYR A 223 -11.59 3.34 -14.14
CA TYR A 223 -12.15 3.21 -12.80
C TYR A 223 -11.83 4.40 -11.89
N LEU A 224 -10.68 5.05 -12.07
CA LEU A 224 -10.32 6.23 -11.28
C LEU A 224 -11.00 7.49 -11.81
N LYS A 225 -11.94 8.01 -11.05
CA LYS A 225 -12.69 9.24 -11.38
C LYS A 225 -12.08 10.43 -10.64
N LYS A 226 -11.63 11.44 -11.38
CA LYS A 226 -11.08 12.67 -10.78
C LYS A 226 -12.18 13.38 -9.99
N ILE A 227 -11.88 13.76 -8.75
CA ILE A 227 -12.77 14.52 -7.87
C ILE A 227 -12.20 15.92 -7.59
N THR A 228 -13.10 16.88 -7.40
CA THR A 228 -12.79 18.31 -7.21
C THR A 228 -13.70 18.93 -6.16
#